data_AF-M5BK58-F1
#
_entry.id   AF-M5BK58-F1
#
_cell.length_a   1.000
_cell.length_b   1.000
_cell.length_c   1.000
_cell.angle_alpha   90.00
_cell.angle_beta   90.00
_cell.angle_gamma   90.00
#
_symmetry.space_group_name_H-M   'P 1'
#
loop_
_entity.id
_entity.type
_entity.pdbx_description
1 polymer ?
#
loop_
_entity_poly.entity_id
_entity_poly.type
_entity_poly.pdbx_seq_one_letter_code
_entity_poly.pdbx_strand_id
1 'polypeptide(L)'
;MARQTALIERFSQSQAQMNGQLVSADKQAVAQKQMIQQLMDRLEDATREIHARDIRLGAERARVVELEKQRNQADAAAIEARATAGKAKEEVKKAQDEAKQASLVSTSTKGTSSTRELEFQKENAKVMAILRCSTCVKNFRSHTLLKCMHTFCKDCIDARVTTRQRKCPACNIPFAAQDVQQIYFQ
;
A
#
# COMPACT_ATOMS: atom_id res chain seq x y z
N MET A 1 90.77 38.89 19.82
CA MET A 1 89.55 39.24 20.57
C MET A 1 88.29 39.23 19.71
N ALA A 2 88.15 40.06 18.67
CA ALA A 2 86.91 40.17 17.87
C ALA A 2 86.41 38.89 17.15
N ARG A 3 87.32 38.01 16.69
CA ARG A 3 86.94 36.72 16.08
C ARG A 3 86.36 35.72 17.09
N GLN A 4 86.82 35.78 18.34
CA GLN A 4 86.42 34.84 19.38
C GLN A 4 85.03 35.20 19.93
N THR A 5 84.74 36.49 20.05
CA THR A 5 83.40 37.00 20.40
C THR A 5 82.35 36.70 19.33
N ALA A 6 82.67 36.88 18.04
CA ALA A 6 81.75 36.55 16.95
C ALA A 6 81.40 35.04 16.88
N LEU A 7 82.36 34.17 17.23
CA LEU A 7 82.15 32.74 17.30
C LEU A 7 81.22 32.37 18.47
N ILE A 8 81.43 32.97 19.65
CA ILE A 8 80.57 32.79 20.83
C ILE A 8 79.14 33.26 20.54
N GLU A 9 78.97 34.40 19.86
CA GLU A 9 77.66 34.93 19.50
C GLU A 9 76.93 34.02 18.52
N ARG A 10 77.62 33.47 17.51
CA ARG A 10 77.04 32.49 16.58
C ARG A 10 76.63 31.20 17.28
N PHE A 11 77.43 30.71 18.24
CA PHE A 11 77.06 29.54 19.06
C PHE A 11 75.86 29.82 19.96
N SER A 12 75.80 30.99 20.59
CA SER A 12 74.66 31.41 21.42
C SER A 12 73.36 31.52 20.61
N GLN A 13 73.43 32.11 19.41
CA GLN A 13 72.28 32.19 18.48
C GLN A 13 71.82 30.79 18.03
N SER A 14 72.76 29.90 17.68
CA SER A 14 72.44 28.52 17.32
C SER A 14 71.81 27.74 18.48
N GLN A 15 72.32 27.92 19.70
CA GLN A 15 71.76 27.30 20.91
C GLN A 15 70.35 27.83 21.21
N ALA A 16 70.11 29.13 21.06
CA ALA A 16 68.78 29.73 21.21
C ALA A 16 67.80 29.19 20.16
N GLN A 17 68.24 29.05 18.91
CA GLN A 17 67.43 28.48 17.83
C GLN A 17 67.06 27.00 18.10
N MET A 18 68.04 26.19 18.50
CA MET A 18 67.83 24.78 18.85
C MET A 18 66.89 24.62 20.05
N ASN A 19 67.07 25.44 21.10
CA ASN A 19 66.16 25.46 22.24
C ASN A 19 64.73 25.85 21.83
N GLY A 20 64.59 26.82 20.92
CA GLY A 20 63.29 27.20 20.35
C GLY A 20 62.63 26.06 19.58
N GLN A 21 63.41 25.33 18.77
CA GLN A 21 62.93 24.15 18.04
C GLN A 21 62.51 23.02 18.98
N LEU A 22 63.28 22.75 20.04
CA LEU A 22 62.94 21.76 21.07
C LEU A 22 61.62 22.10 21.77
N VAL A 23 61.42 23.36 22.17
CA VAL A 23 60.16 23.80 22.79
C VAL A 23 58.98 23.66 21.84
N SER A 24 59.17 23.98 20.55
CA SER A 24 58.12 23.79 19.54
C SER A 24 57.78 22.32 19.33
N ALA A 25 58.80 21.44 19.25
CA ALA A 25 58.62 20.01 19.10
C ALA A 25 57.92 19.39 20.33
N ASP A 26 58.28 19.83 21.54
CA ASP A 26 57.65 19.37 22.78
C ASP A 26 56.16 19.77 22.84
N LYS A 27 55.83 21.01 22.47
CA LYS A 27 54.44 21.47 22.34
C LYS A 27 53.65 20.65 21.32
N GLN A 28 54.25 20.32 20.17
CA GLN A 28 53.62 19.47 19.16
C GLN A 28 53.41 18.05 19.67
N ALA A 29 54.37 17.47 20.38
CA ALA A 29 54.26 16.14 20.97
C ALA A 29 53.14 16.06 22.01
N VAL A 30 53.01 17.08 22.87
CA VAL A 30 51.91 17.18 23.84
C VAL A 30 50.55 17.29 23.15
N ALA A 31 50.44 18.14 22.12
CA ALA A 31 49.21 18.30 21.35
C ALA A 31 48.82 17.00 20.62
N GLN A 32 49.78 16.32 20.02
CA GLN A 32 49.56 15.01 19.39
C GLN A 32 49.10 13.96 20.40
N LYS A 33 49.71 13.92 21.59
CA LYS A 33 49.32 12.99 22.65
C LYS A 33 47.88 13.23 23.12
N GLN A 34 47.47 14.49 23.27
CA GLN A 34 46.10 14.87 23.60
C GLN A 34 45.12 14.45 22.49
N MET A 35 45.49 14.67 21.22
CA MET A 35 44.66 14.26 20.08
C MET A 35 44.51 12.74 20.01
N ILE A 36 45.59 11.98 20.23
CA ILE A 36 45.54 10.51 20.26
C ILE A 36 44.60 10.05 21.37
N GLN A 37 44.69 10.62 22.57
CA GLN A 37 43.79 10.27 23.67
C GLN A 37 42.32 10.51 23.29
N GLN A 38 42.01 11.67 22.71
CA GLN A 38 40.65 11.97 22.25
C GLN A 38 40.14 10.99 21.18
N LEU A 39 41.02 10.56 20.27
CA LEU A 39 40.66 9.57 19.26
C LEU A 39 40.46 8.18 19.87
N MET A 40 41.25 7.80 20.88
CA MET A 40 41.07 6.55 21.62
C MET A 40 39.73 6.54 22.36
N ASP A 41 39.39 7.62 23.07
CA ASP A 41 38.12 7.74 23.79
C ASP A 41 36.92 7.62 22.81
N ARG A 42 37.01 8.30 21.65
CA ARG A 42 35.98 8.20 20.59
C ARG A 42 35.86 6.79 20.01
N LEU A 43 36.97 6.08 19.86
CA LEU A 43 36.96 4.71 19.35
C LEU A 43 36.29 3.77 20.35
N GLU A 44 36.56 3.94 21.65
CA GLU A 44 35.89 3.17 22.70
C GLU A 44 34.38 3.42 22.70
N ASP A 45 33.95 4.68 22.63
CA ASP A 45 32.54 5.02 22.59
C ASP A 45 31.84 4.46 21.34
N ALA A 46 32.46 4.60 20.16
CA ALA A 46 31.93 4.00 18.93
C ALA A 46 31.83 2.47 19.02
N THR A 47 32.81 1.81 19.66
CA THR A 47 32.80 0.36 19.87
C THR A 47 31.65 -0.05 20.79
N ARG A 48 31.42 0.69 21.88
CA ARG A 48 30.28 0.46 22.80
C ARG A 48 28.95 0.65 22.08
N GLU A 49 28.84 1.67 21.23
CA GLU A 49 27.64 1.93 20.45
C GLU A 49 27.34 0.79 19.47
N ILE A 50 28.35 0.33 18.71
CA ILE A 50 28.21 -0.80 17.78
C ILE A 50 27.72 -2.04 18.53
N HIS A 51 28.35 -2.38 19.65
CA HIS A 51 27.93 -3.53 20.45
C HIS A 51 26.48 -3.41 20.93
N ALA A 52 26.07 -2.23 21.39
CA ALA A 52 24.69 -1.97 21.79
C ALA A 52 23.70 -2.00 20.60
N ARG A 53 24.15 -1.71 19.37
CA ARG A 53 23.32 -1.88 18.16
C ARG A 53 23.20 -3.36 17.79
N ASP A 54 24.27 -4.14 17.89
CA ASP A 54 24.25 -5.57 17.60
C ASP A 54 23.30 -6.34 18.53
N ILE A 55 23.31 -6.03 19.83
CA ILE A 55 22.36 -6.63 20.79
C ILE A 55 20.91 -6.31 20.38
N ARG A 56 20.63 -5.04 20.03
CA ARG A 56 19.29 -4.63 19.57
C ARG A 56 18.88 -5.31 18.27
N LEU A 57 19.78 -5.40 17.29
CA LEU A 57 19.52 -6.11 16.04
C LEU A 57 19.26 -7.59 16.28
N GLY A 58 19.98 -8.23 17.20
CA GLY A 58 19.72 -9.60 17.61
C GLY A 58 18.31 -9.78 18.20
N ALA A 59 17.89 -8.88 19.09
CA ALA A 59 16.56 -8.91 19.68
C ALA A 59 15.45 -8.70 18.63
N GLU A 60 15.61 -7.74 17.72
CA GLU A 60 14.63 -7.50 16.65
C GLU A 60 14.56 -8.68 15.67
N ARG A 61 15.70 -9.32 15.33
CA ARG A 61 15.71 -10.53 14.51
C ARG A 61 14.93 -11.67 15.19
N ALA A 62 15.13 -11.89 16.48
CA ALA A 62 14.38 -12.90 17.23
C ALA A 62 12.87 -12.57 17.25
N ARG A 63 12.52 -11.29 17.39
CA ARG A 63 11.12 -10.83 17.34
C ARG A 63 10.47 -11.07 15.98
N VAL A 64 11.18 -10.82 14.88
CA VAL A 64 10.69 -11.08 13.52
C VAL A 64 10.38 -12.57 13.34
N VAL A 65 11.28 -13.46 13.75
CA VAL A 65 11.06 -14.92 13.67
C VAL A 65 9.81 -15.35 14.45
N GLU A 66 9.61 -14.82 15.65
CA GLU A 66 8.42 -15.13 16.44
C GLU A 66 7.13 -14.59 15.81
N LEU A 67 7.15 -13.37 15.26
CA LEU A 67 6.01 -12.80 14.54
C LEU A 67 5.67 -13.59 13.27
N GLU A 68 6.68 -14.06 12.53
CA GLU A 68 6.47 -14.92 11.35
C GLU A 68 5.83 -16.26 11.74
N LYS A 69 6.26 -16.85 12.86
CA LYS A 69 5.64 -18.06 13.40
C LYS A 69 4.18 -17.82 13.77
N GLN A 70 3.88 -16.73 14.47
CA GLN A 70 2.51 -16.36 14.85
C GLN A 70 1.63 -16.11 13.62
N ARG A 71 2.15 -15.42 12.60
CA ARG A 71 1.46 -15.23 11.32
C ARG A 71 1.12 -16.56 10.67
N ASN A 72 2.10 -17.47 10.54
CA ASN A 72 1.88 -18.77 9.92
C ASN A 72 0.84 -19.61 10.68
N GLN A 73 0.84 -19.55 12.01
CA GLN A 73 -0.18 -20.21 12.84
C GLN A 73 -1.57 -19.61 12.63
N ALA A 74 -1.66 -18.27 12.56
CA ALA A 74 -2.93 -17.57 12.31
C ALA A 74 -3.47 -17.89 10.90
N ASP A 75 -2.61 -17.93 9.89
CA ASP A 75 -2.98 -18.29 8.52
C ASP A 75 -3.50 -19.72 8.44
N ALA A 76 -2.82 -20.68 9.09
CA ALA A 76 -3.28 -22.07 9.17
C ALA A 76 -4.65 -22.18 9.86
N ALA A 77 -4.83 -21.52 11.01
CA ALA A 77 -6.10 -21.49 11.73
C ALA A 77 -7.23 -20.84 10.89
N ALA A 78 -6.93 -19.78 10.13
CA ALA A 78 -7.90 -19.14 9.25
C ALA A 78 -8.34 -20.04 8.09
N ILE A 79 -7.41 -20.82 7.51
CA ILE A 79 -7.72 -21.80 6.46
C ILE A 79 -8.64 -22.89 7.01
N GLU A 80 -8.32 -23.44 8.19
CA GLU A 80 -9.15 -24.46 8.84
C GLU A 80 -10.55 -23.92 9.18
N ALA A 81 -10.63 -22.74 9.79
CA ALA A 81 -11.90 -22.08 10.12
C ALA A 81 -12.76 -21.81 8.86
N ARG A 82 -12.13 -21.45 7.74
CA ARG A 82 -12.84 -21.25 6.47
C ARG A 82 -13.35 -22.58 5.90
N ALA A 83 -12.58 -23.65 6.02
CA ALA A 83 -12.99 -24.98 5.57
C ALA A 83 -14.17 -25.52 6.40
N THR A 84 -14.13 -25.38 7.72
CA THR A 84 -15.24 -25.80 8.60
C THR A 84 -16.49 -24.96 8.38
N ALA A 85 -16.35 -23.64 8.25
CA ALA A 85 -17.47 -22.75 7.91
C ALA A 85 -18.06 -23.07 6.53
N GLY A 86 -17.24 -23.49 5.56
CA GLY A 86 -17.70 -23.95 4.25
C GLY A 86 -18.58 -25.20 4.34
N LYS A 87 -18.13 -26.23 5.08
CA LYS A 87 -18.90 -27.45 5.31
C LYS A 87 -20.21 -27.18 6.03
N ALA A 88 -20.17 -26.40 7.11
CA ALA A 88 -21.37 -26.03 7.86
C ALA A 88 -22.39 -25.27 6.99
N LYS A 89 -21.95 -24.38 6.10
CA LYS A 89 -22.83 -23.69 5.15
C LYS A 89 -23.49 -24.65 4.16
N GLU A 90 -22.76 -25.66 3.68
CA GLU A 90 -23.31 -26.66 2.77
C GLU A 90 -24.35 -27.55 3.46
N GLU A 91 -24.09 -27.98 4.70
CA GLU A 91 -25.04 -28.73 5.53
C GLU A 91 -26.31 -27.91 5.83
N VAL A 92 -26.16 -26.64 6.20
CA VAL A 92 -27.31 -25.73 6.40
C VAL A 92 -28.13 -25.59 5.11
N LYS A 93 -27.48 -25.48 3.96
CA LYS A 93 -28.18 -25.38 2.67
C LYS A 93 -28.95 -26.67 2.36
N LYS A 94 -28.34 -27.84 2.56
CA LYS A 94 -29.01 -29.14 2.39
C LYS A 94 -30.24 -29.27 3.30
N ALA A 95 -30.09 -28.97 4.59
CA ALA A 95 -31.19 -29.00 5.55
C ALA A 95 -32.32 -28.01 5.19
N GLN A 96 -31.98 -26.83 4.69
CA GLN A 96 -32.97 -25.85 4.20
C GLN A 96 -33.71 -26.35 2.95
N ASP A 97 -33.01 -26.98 2.00
CA ASP A 97 -33.61 -27.51 0.79
C ASP A 97 -34.52 -28.72 1.11
N GLU A 98 -34.11 -29.59 2.04
CA GLU A 98 -34.95 -30.68 2.57
C GLU A 98 -36.20 -30.17 3.29
N ALA A 99 -36.07 -29.14 4.14
CA ALA A 99 -37.21 -28.51 4.81
C ALA A 99 -38.20 -27.87 3.82
N LYS A 100 -37.70 -27.23 2.75
CA LYS A 100 -38.54 -26.69 1.66
C LYS A 100 -39.27 -27.82 0.93
N GLN A 101 -38.58 -28.91 0.59
CA GLN A 101 -39.19 -30.07 -0.06
C GLN A 101 -40.27 -30.71 0.82
N ALA A 102 -40.02 -30.87 2.12
CA ALA A 102 -41.03 -31.36 3.07
C ALA A 102 -42.27 -30.44 3.14
N SER A 103 -42.09 -29.11 3.05
CA SER A 103 -43.22 -28.16 3.00
C SER A 103 -43.98 -28.17 1.66
N LEU A 104 -43.32 -28.53 0.55
CA LEU A 104 -43.93 -28.64 -0.77
C LEU A 104 -44.81 -29.89 -0.89
N VAL A 105 -44.46 -30.97 -0.19
CA VAL A 105 -45.26 -32.22 -0.18
C VAL A 105 -46.58 -32.05 0.56
N SER A 106 -46.70 -31.14 1.55
CA SER A 106 -47.97 -30.89 2.25
C SER A 106 -48.96 -29.99 1.50
N THR A 107 -48.56 -29.35 0.40
CA THR A 107 -49.39 -28.36 -0.33
C THR A 107 -49.59 -28.74 -1.81
N SER A 108 -49.66 -30.04 -2.11
CA SER A 108 -49.81 -30.52 -3.49
C SER A 108 -51.27 -30.53 -3.95
N THR A 109 -51.82 -29.33 -4.20
CA THR A 109 -52.89 -29.13 -5.18
C THR A 109 -52.59 -27.88 -6.01
N LYS A 110 -52.31 -28.11 -7.31
CA LYS A 110 -52.11 -27.14 -8.43
C LYS A 110 -50.69 -26.62 -8.68
N GLY A 111 -50.10 -27.10 -9.79
CA GLY A 111 -49.25 -26.30 -10.70
C GLY A 111 -47.75 -26.23 -10.37
N THR A 112 -47.00 -27.28 -10.72
CA THR A 112 -45.53 -27.45 -10.51
C THR A 112 -44.63 -26.57 -11.38
N SER A 113 -45.05 -25.35 -11.75
CA SER A 113 -44.26 -24.45 -12.62
C SER A 113 -43.83 -23.13 -11.98
N SER A 114 -44.29 -22.76 -10.78
CA SER A 114 -44.18 -21.35 -10.36
C SER A 114 -42.83 -20.96 -9.73
N THR A 115 -42.20 -21.78 -8.89
CA THR A 115 -41.04 -21.31 -8.09
C THR A 115 -39.76 -21.13 -8.92
N ARG A 116 -39.41 -22.11 -9.77
CA ARG A 116 -38.23 -22.02 -10.64
C ARG A 116 -38.39 -20.92 -11.70
N GLU A 117 -39.60 -20.76 -12.22
CA GLU A 117 -39.95 -19.68 -13.14
C GLU A 117 -39.81 -18.31 -12.48
N LEU A 118 -40.25 -18.16 -11.23
CA LEU A 118 -40.10 -16.91 -10.46
C LEU A 118 -38.63 -16.57 -10.16
N GLU A 119 -37.78 -17.57 -9.89
CA GLU A 119 -36.35 -17.36 -9.71
C GLU A 119 -35.66 -16.92 -11.01
N PHE A 120 -35.98 -17.58 -12.13
CA PHE A 120 -35.48 -17.18 -13.45
C PHE A 120 -35.95 -15.78 -13.85
N GLN A 121 -37.21 -15.42 -13.58
CA GLN A 121 -37.70 -14.07 -13.85
C GLN A 121 -36.97 -13.01 -13.02
N LYS A 122 -36.63 -13.29 -11.76
CA LYS A 122 -35.83 -12.38 -10.91
C LYS A 122 -34.41 -12.22 -11.44
N GLU A 123 -33.78 -13.30 -11.87
CA GLU A 123 -32.42 -13.25 -12.42
C GLU A 123 -32.39 -12.50 -13.76
N ASN A 124 -33.35 -12.80 -14.65
CA ASN A 124 -33.52 -12.09 -15.91
C ASN A 124 -33.74 -10.59 -15.69
N ALA A 125 -34.58 -10.21 -14.71
CA ALA A 125 -34.81 -8.81 -14.36
C ALA A 125 -33.51 -8.08 -13.94
N LYS A 126 -32.62 -8.75 -13.18
CA LYS A 126 -31.31 -8.18 -12.79
C LYS A 126 -30.41 -7.95 -14.00
N VAL A 127 -30.30 -8.95 -14.88
CA VAL A 127 -29.49 -8.85 -16.10
C VAL A 127 -30.03 -7.73 -17.00
N MET A 128 -31.35 -7.69 -17.20
CA MET A 128 -32.00 -6.66 -18.00
C MET A 128 -31.81 -5.25 -17.42
N ALA A 129 -31.78 -5.08 -16.09
CA ALA A 129 -31.53 -3.79 -15.46
C ALA A 129 -30.13 -3.22 -15.79
N ILE A 130 -29.13 -4.09 -15.98
CA ILE A 130 -27.77 -3.69 -16.36
C ILE A 130 -27.73 -3.25 -17.84
N LEU A 131 -28.44 -3.95 -18.71
CA LEU A 131 -28.43 -3.66 -20.15
C LEU A 131 -29.32 -2.46 -20.53
N ARG A 132 -30.36 -2.17 -19.76
CA ARG A 132 -31.29 -1.06 -20.04
C ARG A 132 -30.74 0.29 -19.60
N CYS A 133 -31.09 1.32 -20.34
CA CYS A 133 -30.78 2.72 -20.05
C CYS A 133 -31.33 3.10 -18.67
N SER A 134 -30.49 3.67 -17.81
CA SER A 134 -30.89 4.09 -16.46
C SER A 134 -31.84 5.29 -16.43
N THR A 135 -31.97 6.02 -17.55
CA THR A 135 -32.89 7.17 -17.65
C THR A 135 -34.31 6.76 -18.00
N CYS A 136 -34.49 5.91 -19.03
CA CYS A 136 -35.84 5.51 -19.47
C CYS A 136 -36.27 4.11 -19.01
N VAL A 137 -35.33 3.26 -18.59
CA VAL A 137 -35.55 1.85 -18.17
C VAL A 137 -36.26 0.98 -19.23
N LYS A 138 -36.35 1.49 -20.47
CA LYS A 138 -37.05 0.86 -21.60
C LYS A 138 -36.05 0.39 -22.66
N ASN A 139 -35.23 1.31 -23.18
CA ASN A 139 -34.31 1.03 -24.28
C ASN A 139 -32.98 0.51 -23.76
N PHE A 140 -32.30 -0.31 -24.56
CA PHE A 140 -30.94 -0.76 -24.26
C PHE A 140 -29.95 0.39 -24.32
N ARG A 141 -28.89 0.28 -23.52
CA ARG A 141 -27.74 1.17 -23.57
C ARG A 141 -27.06 0.99 -24.93
N SER A 142 -26.78 2.09 -25.61
CA SER A 142 -26.16 2.07 -26.93
C SER A 142 -25.15 3.18 -27.15
N HIS A 143 -25.10 4.20 -26.28
CA HIS A 143 -24.21 5.35 -26.44
C HIS A 143 -23.56 5.71 -25.10
N THR A 144 -22.26 6.00 -25.13
CA THR A 144 -21.44 6.38 -23.98
C THR A 144 -21.01 7.84 -24.09
N LEU A 145 -21.01 8.54 -22.96
CA LEU A 145 -20.45 9.88 -22.83
C LEU A 145 -18.95 9.81 -22.50
N LEU A 146 -18.08 10.21 -23.42
CA LEU A 146 -16.63 10.06 -23.30
C LEU A 146 -16.01 10.81 -22.09
N LYS A 147 -16.66 11.87 -21.59
CA LYS A 147 -16.17 12.64 -20.45
C LYS A 147 -16.28 11.93 -19.10
N CYS A 148 -17.22 11.00 -18.96
CA CYS A 148 -17.51 10.34 -17.68
C CYS A 148 -17.78 8.84 -17.78
N MET A 149 -17.74 8.29 -18.99
CA MET A 149 -17.96 6.88 -19.32
C MET A 149 -19.31 6.31 -18.88
N HIS A 150 -20.30 7.15 -18.58
CA HIS A 150 -21.68 6.69 -18.36
C HIS A 150 -22.39 6.42 -19.69
N THR A 151 -23.18 5.35 -19.71
CA THR A 151 -23.85 4.85 -20.92
C THR A 151 -25.37 4.95 -20.81
N PHE A 152 -26.01 5.39 -21.90
CA PHE A 152 -27.46 5.56 -22.01
C PHE A 152 -27.96 5.08 -23.40
N CYS A 153 -29.26 5.12 -23.64
CA CYS A 153 -29.80 4.90 -24.99
C CYS A 153 -29.68 6.18 -25.83
N LYS A 154 -29.72 6.01 -27.16
CA LYS A 154 -29.68 7.10 -28.13
C LYS A 154 -30.72 8.18 -27.84
N ASP A 155 -31.98 7.78 -27.68
CA ASP A 155 -33.11 8.71 -27.50
C ASP A 155 -32.94 9.61 -26.27
N CYS A 156 -32.42 9.07 -25.16
CA CYS A 156 -32.20 9.85 -23.95
C CYS A 156 -31.07 10.86 -24.10
N ILE A 157 -30.03 10.53 -24.86
CA ILE A 157 -28.93 11.49 -25.14
C ILE A 157 -29.41 12.55 -26.13
N ASP A 158 -30.06 12.15 -27.23
CA ASP A 158 -30.59 13.06 -28.25
C ASP A 158 -31.59 14.06 -27.66
N ALA A 159 -32.48 13.62 -26.78
CA ALA A 159 -33.43 14.48 -26.09
C ALA A 159 -32.71 15.58 -25.29
N ARG A 160 -31.61 15.25 -24.61
CA ARG A 160 -30.79 16.21 -23.84
C ARG A 160 -30.00 17.15 -24.72
N VAL A 161 -29.49 16.66 -25.85
CA VAL A 161 -28.77 17.49 -26.83
C VAL A 161 -29.72 18.51 -27.45
N THR A 162 -30.93 18.08 -27.83
CA THR A 162 -31.98 18.92 -28.43
C THR A 162 -32.52 19.96 -27.45
N THR A 163 -32.80 19.56 -26.21
CA THR A 163 -33.28 20.48 -25.15
C THR A 163 -32.19 21.33 -24.51
N ARG A 164 -30.95 21.27 -25.02
CA ARG A 164 -29.77 21.99 -24.50
C ARG A 164 -29.42 21.66 -23.03
N GLN A 165 -29.91 20.54 -22.50
CA GLN A 165 -29.60 20.04 -21.15
C GLN A 165 -28.38 19.10 -21.18
N ARG A 166 -27.25 19.61 -21.70
CA ARG A 166 -26.05 18.81 -21.98
C ARG A 166 -25.20 18.49 -20.74
N LYS A 167 -25.83 17.89 -19.73
CA LYS A 167 -25.21 17.34 -18.52
C LYS A 167 -25.56 15.86 -18.39
N CYS A 168 -24.58 15.06 -17.98
CA CYS A 168 -24.76 13.63 -17.77
C CYS A 168 -25.90 13.36 -16.76
N PRO A 169 -26.90 12.51 -17.08
CA PRO A 169 -27.97 12.14 -16.14
C PRO A 169 -27.49 11.53 -14.82
N ALA A 170 -26.33 10.88 -14.80
CA ALA A 170 -25.82 10.14 -13.65
C ALA A 170 -24.91 11.00 -12.74
N CYS A 171 -24.06 11.84 -13.32
CA CYS A 171 -23.02 12.57 -12.57
C CYS A 171 -23.00 14.08 -12.82
N ASN A 172 -23.94 14.61 -13.62
CA ASN A 172 -24.08 16.03 -13.95
C ASN A 172 -22.87 16.70 -14.64
N ILE A 173 -21.85 15.94 -15.06
CA ILE A 173 -20.72 16.45 -15.83
C ILE A 173 -21.22 16.96 -17.20
N PRO A 174 -20.84 18.18 -17.62
CA PRO A 174 -21.21 18.72 -18.93
C PRO A 174 -20.55 17.93 -20.07
N PHE A 175 -21.25 17.77 -21.18
CA PHE A 175 -20.74 17.09 -22.38
C PHE A 175 -21.14 17.85 -23.66
N ALA A 176 -20.38 17.68 -24.74
CA ALA A 176 -20.69 18.19 -26.07
C ALA A 176 -21.21 17.07 -26.98
N ALA A 177 -21.81 17.42 -28.13
CA ALA A 177 -22.32 16.43 -29.08
C ALA A 177 -21.21 15.48 -29.60
N GLN A 178 -19.98 16.00 -29.75
CA GLN A 178 -18.79 15.22 -30.12
C GLN A 178 -18.33 14.23 -29.03
N ASP A 179 -18.79 14.38 -27.79
CA ASP A 179 -18.43 13.50 -26.68
C ASP A 179 -19.36 12.27 -26.59
N VAL A 180 -20.29 12.11 -27.56
CA VAL A 180 -21.25 11.00 -27.60
C VAL A 180 -20.76 9.96 -28.61
N GLN A 181 -20.46 8.76 -28.14
CA GLN A 181 -20.01 7.66 -29.00
C GLN A 181 -20.94 6.46 -28.89
N GLN A 182 -21.29 5.85 -30.02
CA GLN A 182 -22.06 4.61 -30.04
C GLN A 182 -21.19 3.41 -29.65
N ILE A 183 -21.76 2.52 -28.82
CA ILE A 183 -21.14 1.27 -28.38
C ILE A 183 -21.90 0.06 -28.95
N TYR A 184 -21.18 -1.04 -29.16
CA TYR A 184 -21.72 -2.32 -29.61
C TYR A 184 -21.24 -3.40 -28.65
N PHE A 185 -22.15 -4.23 -28.15
CA PHE A 185 -21.81 -5.38 -27.31
C PHE A 185 -21.37 -6.56 -28.20
N GLN A 186 -20.39 -7.35 -27.76
CA GLN A 186 -19.94 -8.60 -28.39
C GLN A 186 -20.52 -9.81 -27.66
#